data_AF-A0A1V3Q9B4-F1
#
_entry.id   AF-A0A1V3Q9B4-F1
#
_cell.length_a   1.000
_cell.length_b   1.000
_cell.length_c   1.000
_cell.angle_alpha   90.00
_cell.angle_beta   90.00
_cell.angle_gamma   90.00
#
_symmetry.space_group_name_H-M   'P 1'
#
loop_
_entity.id
_entity.type
_entity.pdbx_description
1 polymer ?
#
loop_
_entity_poly.entity_id
_entity_poly.type
_entity_poly.pdbx_seq_one_letter_code
_entity_poly.pdbx_strand_id
1 'polypeptide(L)'
;MSKRVQLIVLGIVLALSMASFAIARLYSPSLAFKIGVAPVVFAGLALFGHLITLDDDARGGFSNPQSSSGIWRSSLLALTLKAGLFGLVCFLVFSGL
;
A
#
# COMPACT_ATOMS: atom_id res chain seq x y z
N MET A 1 16.49 -0.49 -11.01
CA MET A 1 16.21 0.12 -9.69
C MET A 1 16.10 -0.99 -8.65
N SER A 2 16.74 -0.88 -7.49
CA SER A 2 16.69 -1.97 -6.50
C SER A 2 15.34 -2.03 -5.78
N LYS A 3 14.91 -3.21 -5.30
CA LYS A 3 13.64 -3.38 -4.55
C LYS A 3 13.54 -2.42 -3.36
N ARG A 4 14.68 -2.11 -2.71
CA ARG A 4 14.76 -1.14 -1.60
C ARG A 4 14.43 0.28 -2.05
N VAL A 5 14.95 0.71 -3.21
CA VAL A 5 14.66 2.04 -3.75
C VAL A 5 13.19 2.15 -4.15
N GLN A 6 12.60 1.11 -4.74
CA GLN A 6 11.16 1.09 -5.05
C GLN A 6 10.29 1.25 -3.81
N LEU A 7 10.59 0.53 -2.72
CA LEU A 7 9.86 0.64 -1.46
C LEU A 7 9.99 2.03 -0.84
N ILE A 8 11.19 2.62 -0.87
CA ILE A 8 11.43 3.98 -0.37
C ILE A 8 10.63 4.99 -1.18
N VAL A 9 10.70 4.92 -2.52
CA VAL A 9 9.98 5.85 -3.39
C VAL A 9 8.46 5.74 -3.17
N LEU A 10 7.93 4.52 -3.15
CA LEU A 10 6.50 4.29 -2.91
C LEU A 10 6.07 4.81 -1.53
N GLY A 11 6.89 4.57 -0.50
CA GLY A 11 6.65 5.07 0.85
C GLY A 11 6.65 6.59 0.93
N ILE A 12 7.61 7.26 0.28
CA ILE A 12 7.69 8.72 0.22
C ILE A 12 6.47 9.30 -0.51
N VAL A 13 6.11 8.75 -1.67
CA VAL A 13 4.94 9.20 -2.45
C VAL A 13 3.65 9.03 -1.65
N LEU A 14 3.49 7.90 -0.96
CA LEU A 14 2.32 7.67 -0.10
C LEU A 14 2.29 8.64 1.08
N ALA A 15 3.41 8.87 1.75
CA ALA A 15 3.50 9.80 2.87
C ALA A 15 3.20 11.25 2.46
N LEU A 16 3.78 11.71 1.34
CA LEU A 16 3.55 13.06 0.82
C LEU A 16 2.10 13.25 0.37
N SER A 17 1.51 12.27 -0.31
CA SER A 17 0.11 12.35 -0.73
C SER A 17 -0.87 12.35 0.45
N MET A 18 -0.58 11.58 1.52
CA MET A 18 -1.32 11.64 2.78
C MET A 18 -1.17 12.99 3.49
N ALA A 19 0.04 13.57 3.49
CA ALA A 19 0.26 14.91 4.05
C ALA A 19 -0.51 15.99 3.27
N SER A 20 -0.50 15.92 1.93
CA SER A 20 -1.29 16.81 1.08
C SER A 20 -2.80 16.67 1.35
N PHE A 21 -3.30 15.44 1.53
CA PHE A 21 -4.68 15.20 1.93
C PHE A 21 -5.02 15.85 3.28
N ALA A 22 -4.17 15.65 4.29
CA ALA A 22 -4.36 16.22 5.62
C ALA A 22 -4.37 17.76 5.59
N ILE A 23 -3.46 18.37 4.83
CA ILE A 23 -3.44 19.83 4.64
C ILE A 23 -4.71 20.29 3.94
N ALA A 24 -5.11 19.65 2.85
CA ALA A 24 -6.32 20.01 2.10
C ALA A 24 -7.59 19.93 2.96
N ARG A 25 -7.64 18.97 3.90
CA ARG A 25 -8.74 18.81 4.86
C ARG A 25 -8.93 20.02 5.76
N LEU A 26 -7.85 20.74 6.09
CA LEU A 26 -7.90 21.97 6.88
C LEU A 26 -8.51 23.16 6.10
N TYR A 27 -8.41 23.14 4.77
CA TYR A 27 -8.90 24.24 3.92
C TYR A 27 -10.31 23.99 3.38
N SER A 28 -10.56 22.80 2.81
CA SER A 28 -11.84 22.49 2.17
C SER A 28 -12.08 20.98 2.07
N PRO A 29 -13.25 20.47 2.55
CA PRO A 29 -13.61 19.06 2.39
C PRO A 29 -13.64 18.60 0.93
N SER A 30 -14.06 19.46 0.00
CA SER A 30 -14.15 19.11 -1.43
C SER A 30 -12.77 18.98 -2.09
N LEU A 31 -11.80 19.79 -1.64
CA LEU A 31 -10.41 19.70 -2.08
C LEU A 31 -9.74 18.47 -1.48
N ALA A 32 -9.99 18.18 -0.19
CA ALA A 32 -9.49 17.01 0.50
C ALA A 32 -9.91 15.72 -0.21
N PHE A 33 -11.18 15.59 -0.59
CA PHE A 33 -11.64 14.41 -1.34
C PHE A 33 -10.87 14.22 -2.66
N LYS A 34 -10.71 15.28 -3.45
CA LYS A 34 -9.99 15.23 -4.74
C LYS A 34 -8.53 14.79 -4.56
N ILE A 35 -7.86 15.31 -3.53
CA ILE A 35 -6.46 14.97 -3.24
C ILE A 35 -6.35 13.57 -2.61
N GLY A 36 -7.34 13.17 -1.82
CA GLY A 36 -7.42 11.86 -1.16
C GLY A 36 -7.52 10.68 -2.12
N VAL A 37 -7.92 10.89 -3.39
CA VAL A 37 -7.90 9.85 -4.41
C VAL A 37 -6.48 9.33 -4.66
N ALA A 38 -5.47 10.21 -4.64
CA ALA A 38 -4.08 9.83 -4.92
C ALA A 38 -3.53 8.78 -3.92
N PRO A 39 -3.55 9.00 -2.58
CA PRO A 39 -3.06 7.99 -1.65
C PRO A 39 -3.88 6.69 -1.70
N VAL A 40 -5.19 6.75 -1.98
CA VAL A 40 -6.02 5.54 -2.19
C VAL A 40 -5.49 4.72 -3.37
N VAL A 41 -5.22 5.36 -4.51
CA VAL A 41 -4.71 4.67 -5.71
C VAL A 41 -3.34 4.06 -5.44
N PHE A 42 -2.41 4.78 -4.79
CA PHE A 42 -1.08 4.24 -4.49
C PHE A 42 -1.12 3.08 -3.51
N ALA A 43 -1.91 3.19 -2.43
CA ALA A 43 -2.09 2.11 -1.48
C ALA A 43 -2.77 0.89 -2.13
N GLY A 44 -3.74 1.12 -3.01
CA GLY A 44 -4.41 0.08 -3.79
C GLY A 44 -3.43 -0.66 -4.70
N LEU A 45 -2.65 0.07 -5.50
CA LEU A 45 -1.62 -0.52 -6.36
C LEU A 45 -0.60 -1.34 -5.57
N ALA A 46 -0.20 -0.86 -4.38
CA ALA A 46 0.74 -1.58 -3.51
C ALA A 46 0.15 -2.91 -2.98
N LEU A 47 -1.13 -2.91 -2.62
CA LEU A 47 -1.86 -4.09 -2.15
C LEU A 47 -2.12 -5.08 -3.27
N PHE A 48 -2.81 -4.65 -4.33
CA PHE A 48 -3.21 -5.52 -5.43
C PHE A 48 -1.99 -6.02 -6.21
N GLY A 49 -0.96 -5.19 -6.40
CA GLY A 49 0.28 -5.64 -7.02
C GLY A 49 0.94 -6.79 -6.25
N HIS A 50 0.94 -6.72 -4.91
CA HIS A 50 1.48 -7.82 -4.08
C HIS A 50 0.54 -9.03 -4.02
N LEU A 51 -0.78 -8.80 -4.02
CA LEU A 51 -1.75 -9.89 -4.07
C LEU A 51 -1.57 -10.74 -5.34
N ILE A 52 -1.32 -10.09 -6.48
CA ILE A 52 -1.10 -10.76 -7.77
C ILE A 52 0.19 -11.59 -7.75
N THR A 53 1.25 -11.10 -7.11
CA THR A 53 2.54 -11.82 -7.03
C THR A 53 2.65 -12.70 -5.79
N LEU A 54 1.54 -13.00 -5.12
CA LEU A 54 1.56 -13.75 -3.86
C LEU A 54 1.94 -15.21 -4.13
N ASP A 55 1.46 -15.79 -5.22
CA ASP A 55 1.78 -17.16 -5.66
C ASP A 55 3.28 -17.39 -5.89
N ASP A 56 4.00 -16.37 -6.36
CA ASP A 56 5.46 -16.44 -6.51
C ASP A 56 6.19 -16.71 -5.17
N ASP A 57 5.66 -16.20 -4.06
CA ASP A 57 6.23 -16.36 -2.72
C ASP A 57 5.76 -17.65 -2.01
N ALA A 58 4.77 -18.34 -2.57
CA ALA A 58 4.27 -19.61 -2.05
C ALA A 58 5.36 -20.70 -2.07
N ARG A 59 5.17 -21.78 -1.31
CA ARG A 59 6.19 -22.84 -1.23
C ARG A 59 6.37 -23.51 -2.60
N GLY A 60 7.57 -23.43 -3.15
CA GLY A 60 7.88 -23.95 -4.50
C GLY A 60 7.54 -22.95 -5.61
N GLY A 61 7.10 -21.73 -5.26
CA GLY A 61 6.89 -20.63 -6.20
C GLY A 61 8.21 -20.04 -6.70
N PHE A 62 8.12 -19.19 -7.72
CA PHE A 62 9.28 -18.63 -8.42
C PHE A 62 10.25 -17.87 -7.49
N SER A 63 9.71 -17.11 -6.55
CA SER A 63 10.49 -16.34 -5.56
C SER A 63 10.87 -17.17 -4.32
N ASN A 64 10.31 -18.37 -4.17
CA ASN A 64 10.56 -19.29 -3.04
C ASN A 64 10.79 -20.74 -3.50
N PRO A 65 11.83 -21.00 -4.33
CA PRO A 65 12.11 -22.32 -4.88
C PRO A 65 12.51 -23.35 -3.81
N GLN A 66 13.01 -22.87 -2.67
CA GLN A 66 13.40 -23.70 -1.52
C GLN A 66 12.21 -24.10 -0.63
N SER A 67 10.98 -23.73 -1.01
CA SER A 67 9.76 -24.06 -0.26
C SER A 67 9.77 -23.58 1.21
N SER A 68 10.46 -22.47 1.47
CA SER A 68 10.59 -21.90 2.81
C SER A 68 9.23 -21.42 3.32
N SER A 69 8.79 -21.97 4.45
CA SER A 69 7.58 -21.52 5.13
C SER A 69 7.69 -20.10 5.69
N GLY A 70 8.91 -19.64 5.97
CA GLY A 70 9.18 -18.30 6.49
C GLY A 70 8.93 -17.21 5.44
N ILE A 71 9.35 -17.44 4.20
CA ILE A 71 9.12 -16.49 3.09
C ILE A 71 7.61 -16.33 2.85
N TRP A 72 6.90 -17.45 2.78
CA TRP A 72 5.44 -17.44 2.60
C TRP A 72 4.71 -16.69 3.73
N ARG A 73 5.03 -16.99 4.99
CA ARG A 73 4.42 -16.31 6.15
C ARG A 73 4.74 -14.82 6.20
N SER A 74 5.99 -14.45 5.89
CA SER A 74 6.41 -13.05 5.84
C SER A 74 5.66 -12.29 4.74
N SER A 75 5.48 -12.91 3.56
CA SER A 75 4.74 -12.32 2.45
C SER A 75 3.25 -12.13 2.80
N LEU A 76 2.62 -13.13 3.43
CA LEU A 76 1.25 -13.02 3.95
C LEU A 76 1.09 -11.92 5.00
N LEU A 77 2.05 -11.78 5.93
CA LEU A 77 2.04 -10.73 6.94
C LEU A 77 2.16 -9.34 6.28
N ALA A 78 3.08 -9.19 5.34
CA ALA A 78 3.25 -7.95 4.57
C ALA A 78 1.98 -7.60 3.76
N LEU A 79 1.32 -8.59 3.16
CA LEU A 79 0.06 -8.40 2.45
C LEU A 79 -1.06 -7.95 3.40
N THR A 80 -1.14 -8.56 4.58
CA THR A 80 -2.12 -8.19 5.61
C THR A 80 -1.92 -6.74 6.07
N LEU A 81 -0.66 -6.32 6.29
CA LEU A 81 -0.34 -4.93 6.64
C LEU A 81 -0.72 -3.96 5.53
N LYS A 82 -0.47 -4.31 4.26
CA LYS A 82 -0.91 -3.49 3.10
C LYS A 82 -2.42 -3.39 3.01
N ALA A 83 -3.15 -4.46 3.30
CA ALA A 83 -4.61 -4.45 3.32
C ALA A 83 -5.15 -3.56 4.44
N GLY A 84 -4.56 -3.64 5.64
CA GLY A 84 -4.90 -2.75 6.75
C GLY A 84 -4.61 -1.28 6.42
N LEU A 85 -3.46 -0.99 5.81
CA LEU A 85 -3.10 0.36 5.39
C LEU A 85 -4.05 0.90 4.31
N PHE A 86 -4.38 0.09 3.30
CA PHE A 86 -5.35 0.47 2.27
C PHE A 86 -6.73 0.74 2.88
N GLY A 87 -7.21 -0.14 3.76
CA GLY A 87 -8.46 0.06 4.49
C GLY A 87 -8.47 1.35 5.32
N LEU A 88 -7.37 1.64 6.02
CA LEU A 88 -7.21 2.89 6.79
C LEU A 88 -7.23 4.12 5.88
N VAL A 89 -6.52 4.11 4.75
CA VAL A 89 -6.51 5.23 3.80
C VAL A 89 -7.90 5.45 3.21
N CYS A 90 -8.58 4.39 2.79
CA CYS A 90 -9.96 4.47 2.33
C CYS A 90 -10.89 5.02 3.41
N PHE A 91 -10.77 4.53 4.65
CA PHE A 91 -11.54 5.04 5.78
C PHE A 91 -11.31 6.54 5.96
N LEU A 92 -10.06 7.01 6.03
CA LEU A 92 -9.74 8.43 6.21
C LEU A 92 -10.29 9.31 5.06
N VAL A 93 -10.21 8.85 3.82
CA VAL A 93 -10.63 9.63 2.65
C VAL A 93 -12.15 9.66 2.49
N PHE A 94 -12.85 8.55 2.76
CA PHE A 94 -14.28 8.41 2.48
C PHE A 94 -15.19 8.58 3.69
N SER A 95 -14.68 8.45 4.93
CA SER A 95 -15.51 8.63 6.13
C SER A 95 -15.88 10.09 6.41
N GLY A 96 -15.24 11.04 5.72
CA GLY A 96 -15.48 12.46 5.95
C GLY A 96 -14.99 12.95 7.32
N LEU A 97 -14.18 12.16 8.04
CA LEU A 97 -13.35 12.63 9.14
C LEU A 97 -12.23 13.58 8.65
#